data_AF-A0AAD7RW33-F1
#
_entry.id   AF-A0AAD7RW33-F1
#
_cell.length_a   1.000
_cell.length_b   1.000
_cell.length_c   1.000
_cell.angle_alpha   90.00
_cell.angle_beta   90.00
_cell.angle_gamma   90.00
#
_symmetry.space_group_name_H-M   'P 1'
#
loop_
_entity.id
_entity.type
_entity.pdbx_description
1 polymer ?
#
loop_
_entity_poly.entity_id
_entity_poly.type
_entity_poly.pdbx_seq_one_letter_code
_entity_poly.pdbx_strand_id
1 'polypeptide(L)'
;MDNVTLDKRIWVYPNQKPWMTKEVQSLLRIRNTTFRFGDRAQYSAAKANLKRGIRKAKTAYTKKIEDHFTSNNIRQVWQGIQHITSYRPSLTVMLRWQRS
;
A
#
# COMPACT_ATOMS: atom_id res chain seq x y z
N MET A 1 -6.36 -3.47 -42.81
CA MET A 1 -5.28 -3.28 -41.82
C MET A 1 -5.95 -3.46 -40.48
N ASP A 2 -6.01 -4.70 -40.03
CA ASP A 2 -6.91 -5.10 -38.97
C ASP A 2 -6.24 -4.82 -37.63
N ASN A 3 -6.79 -3.87 -36.88
CA ASN A 3 -6.29 -3.50 -35.57
C ASN A 3 -6.75 -4.54 -34.53
N VAL A 4 -5.97 -5.60 -34.36
CA VAL A 4 -6.23 -6.67 -33.37
C VAL A 4 -6.11 -6.07 -31.96
N THR A 5 -7.25 -5.79 -31.36
CA THR A 5 -7.32 -5.30 -29.98
C THR A 5 -7.22 -6.51 -29.05
N LEU A 6 -6.04 -6.73 -28.46
CA LEU A 6 -5.85 -7.79 -27.46
C LEU A 6 -6.53 -7.37 -26.15
N ASP A 7 -7.63 -8.03 -25.80
CA ASP A 7 -8.23 -7.88 -24.48
C ASP A 7 -7.30 -8.48 -23.42
N LYS A 8 -6.92 -7.67 -22.43
CA LYS A 8 -6.01 -8.07 -21.35
C LYS A 8 -6.70 -7.89 -20.02
N ARG A 9 -7.05 -9.00 -19.39
CA ARG A 9 -7.59 -9.03 -18.03
C ARG A 9 -6.51 -8.65 -17.01
N ILE A 10 -6.77 -7.62 -16.21
CA ILE A 10 -5.89 -7.16 -15.13
C ILE A 10 -6.56 -7.47 -13.78
N TRP A 11 -5.88 -8.24 -12.92
CA TRP A 11 -6.34 -8.52 -11.56
C TRP A 11 -5.94 -7.39 -10.61
N VAL A 12 -6.93 -6.66 -10.09
CA VAL A 12 -6.73 -5.65 -9.04
C VAL A 12 -7.18 -6.24 -7.72
N TYR A 13 -6.21 -6.63 -6.88
CA TYR A 13 -6.51 -7.19 -5.56
C TYR A 13 -6.92 -6.07 -4.59
N PRO A 14 -7.95 -6.29 -3.75
CA PRO A 14 -8.38 -5.32 -2.73
C PRO A 14 -7.35 -5.14 -1.60
N ASN A 15 -6.27 -5.92 -1.60
CA ASN A 15 -5.12 -5.74 -0.71
C ASN A 15 -4.10 -4.78 -1.32
N GLN A 16 -4.50 -3.53 -1.57
CA GLN A 16 -3.51 -2.49 -1.78
C GLN A 16 -2.63 -2.45 -0.52
N LYS A 17 -1.35 -2.74 -0.70
CA LYS A 17 -0.40 -2.70 0.39
C LYS A 17 -0.54 -1.32 1.07
N PRO A 18 -0.61 -1.23 2.39
CA PRO A 18 -0.88 0.04 3.07
C PRO A 18 0.23 1.09 2.88
N TRP A 19 1.42 0.66 2.45
CA TRP A 19 2.52 1.53 2.01
C TRP A 19 2.40 2.00 0.53
N MET A 20 1.40 1.55 -0.23
CA MET A 20 1.10 2.06 -1.58
C MET A 20 0.30 3.37 -1.52
N THR A 21 1.00 4.45 -1.17
CA THR A 21 0.42 5.79 -1.12
C THR A 21 0.32 6.42 -2.51
N LYS A 22 -0.44 7.53 -2.63
CA LYS A 22 -0.53 8.35 -3.86
C LYS A 22 0.85 8.81 -4.35
N GLU A 23 1.79 9.10 -3.45
CA GLU A 23 3.16 9.46 -3.78
C GLU A 23 3.89 8.32 -4.50
N VAL A 24 3.78 7.09 -3.98
CA VAL A 24 4.42 5.91 -4.60
C VAL A 24 3.76 5.61 -5.96
N GLN A 25 2.45 5.78 -6.08
CA GLN A 25 1.74 5.65 -7.37
C GLN A 25 2.22 6.69 -8.40
N SER A 26 2.45 7.94 -7.98
CA SER A 26 3.01 8.99 -8.83
C SER A 26 4.42 8.63 -9.30
N LEU A 27 5.28 8.15 -8.39
CA LEU A 27 6.64 7.69 -8.73
C LEU A 27 6.64 6.51 -9.71
N LEU A 28 5.70 5.57 -9.56
CA LEU A 28 5.49 4.47 -10.51
C LEU A 28 5.09 5.00 -11.89
N ARG A 29 4.17 5.98 -11.94
CA ARG A 29 3.74 6.61 -13.18
C ARG A 29 4.91 7.28 -13.89
N ILE A 30 5.70 8.09 -13.16
CA ILE A 30 6.89 8.78 -13.69
C ILE A 30 7.90 7.78 -14.24
N ARG A 31 8.22 6.71 -13.50
CA ARG A 31 9.13 5.66 -13.98
C ARG A 31 8.61 4.98 -15.24
N ASN A 32 7.31 4.70 -15.32
CA ASN A 32 6.72 4.04 -16.47
C ASN A 32 6.68 4.96 -17.69
N THR A 33 6.41 6.26 -17.51
CA THR A 33 6.48 7.23 -18.60
C THR A 33 7.92 7.36 -19.12
N THR A 34 8.91 7.52 -18.24
CA THR A 34 10.33 7.63 -18.69
C THR A 34 10.82 6.36 -19.37
N PHE A 35 10.40 5.18 -18.89
CA PHE A 35 10.68 3.92 -19.57
C PHE A 35 10.10 3.88 -21.00
N ARG A 36 8.87 4.35 -21.19
CA ARG A 36 8.23 4.39 -22.51
C ARG A 36 8.89 5.38 -23.47
N PHE A 37 9.43 6.48 -22.97
CA PHE A 37 10.13 7.48 -23.77
C PHE A 37 11.61 7.14 -24.04
N GLY A 38 12.17 6.11 -23.38
CA GLY A 38 13.52 5.60 -23.68
C GLY A 38 14.69 6.42 -23.13
N ASP A 39 14.45 7.48 -22.36
CA ASP A 39 15.53 8.27 -21.74
C ASP A 39 16.15 7.50 -20.56
N ARG A 40 17.39 7.03 -20.76
CA ARG A 40 18.11 6.21 -19.78
C ARG A 40 18.51 6.96 -18.51
N ALA A 41 18.86 8.24 -18.62
CA ALA A 41 19.28 9.04 -17.48
C ALA A 41 18.07 9.37 -16.59
N GLN A 42 16.98 9.83 -17.20
CA GLN A 42 15.73 10.10 -16.49
C GLN A 42 15.11 8.83 -15.91
N TYR A 43 15.19 7.71 -16.63
CA TYR A 43 14.75 6.42 -16.12
C TYR A 43 15.54 5.99 -14.88
N SER A 44 16.87 6.14 -14.89
CA SER A 44 17.71 5.82 -13.75
C SER A 44 17.34 6.66 -12.52
N ALA A 45 17.16 7.97 -12.71
CA ALA A 45 16.73 8.88 -11.66
C ALA A 45 15.32 8.52 -11.12
N ALA A 46 14.36 8.27 -12.01
CA ALA A 46 13.01 7.85 -11.64
C ALA A 46 13.00 6.53 -10.86
N LYS A 47 13.83 5.55 -11.26
CA LYS A 47 14.00 4.28 -10.55
C LYS A 47 14.57 4.49 -9.15
N ALA A 48 15.60 5.33 -9.00
CA ALA A 48 16.17 5.65 -7.69
C ALA A 48 15.16 6.37 -6.77
N ASN A 49 14.42 7.34 -7.32
CA ASN A 49 13.36 8.05 -6.61
C ASN A 49 12.24 7.11 -6.15
N LEU A 50 11.79 6.20 -7.02
CA LEU A 50 10.81 5.17 -6.67
C LEU A 50 11.29 4.29 -5.52
N LYS A 51 12.54 3.81 -5.55
CA LYS A 51 13.10 2.99 -4.47
C LYS A 51 13.12 3.75 -3.14
N ARG A 52 13.51 5.04 -3.16
CA ARG A 52 13.49 5.91 -1.98
C ARG A 52 12.07 6.13 -1.45
N GLY A 53 11.11 6.42 -2.33
CA GLY A 53 9.70 6.63 -1.98
C GLY A 53 9.07 5.40 -1.34
N ILE A 54 9.30 4.20 -1.91
CA ILE A 54 8.83 2.94 -1.32
C ILE A 54 9.43 2.72 0.07
N ARG A 55 10.74 2.97 0.24
CA ARG A 55 11.39 2.82 1.55
C ARG A 55 10.75 3.77 2.58
N LYS A 56 10.58 5.04 2.22
CA LYS A 56 9.96 6.06 3.07
C LYS A 56 8.54 5.65 3.46
N ALA A 57 7.71 5.23 2.50
CA ALA A 57 6.33 4.83 2.75
C ALA A 57 6.24 3.59 3.64
N LYS A 58 7.12 2.59 3.46
CA LYS A 58 7.21 1.43 4.34
C LYS A 58 7.60 1.82 5.76
N THR A 59 8.65 2.64 5.93
CA THR A 59 9.08 3.12 7.25
C THR A 59 7.97 3.91 7.94
N ALA A 60 7.28 4.80 7.23
CA ALA A 60 6.15 5.54 7.79
C ALA A 60 5.01 4.62 8.25
N TYR A 61 4.70 3.58 7.46
CA TYR A 61 3.70 2.59 7.84
C TYR A 61 4.12 1.77 9.06
N THR A 62 5.38 1.30 9.10
CA THR A 62 5.95 0.60 10.25
C THR A 62 5.87 1.45 11.51
N LYS A 63 6.30 2.71 11.44
CA LYS A 63 6.21 3.65 12.57
C LYS A 63 4.77 3.81 13.06
N LYS A 64 3.81 3.99 12.14
CA LYS A 64 2.39 4.08 12.50
C LYS A 64 1.89 2.82 13.22
N ILE A 65 2.36 1.63 12.84
CA ILE A 65 2.03 0.40 13.56
C ILE A 65 2.67 0.40 14.95
N GLU A 66 3.96 0.72 15.05
CA GLU A 66 4.71 0.77 16.32
C GLU A 66 4.08 1.76 17.30
N ASP A 67 3.60 2.91 16.83
CA ASP A 67 2.91 3.91 17.64
C ASP A 67 1.65 3.34 18.34
N HIS A 68 1.01 2.31 17.80
CA HIS A 68 -0.12 1.64 18.46
C HIS A 68 0.31 0.80 19.68
N PHE A 69 1.57 0.39 19.76
CA PHE A 69 2.12 -0.47 20.82
C PHE A 69 2.84 0.30 21.92
N THR A 70 3.13 1.59 21.71
CA THR A 70 3.82 2.44 22.69
C THR A 70 2.87 3.11 23.68
N SER A 71 1.57 3.08 23.42
CA SER A 71 0.56 3.65 24.32
C SER A 71 0.14 2.68 25.42
N ASN A 72 -0.21 3.18 26.61
CA ASN A 72 -0.84 2.37 27.67
C ASN A 72 -2.33 2.07 27.39
N ASN A 73 -2.72 2.01 26.11
CA ASN A 73 -4.10 1.84 25.69
C ASN A 73 -4.27 0.51 24.95
N ILE A 74 -4.88 -0.47 25.63
CA ILE A 74 -5.16 -1.82 25.11
C ILE A 74 -5.95 -1.79 23.80
N ARG A 75 -6.84 -0.79 23.60
CA ARG A 75 -7.59 -0.65 22.35
C ARG A 75 -6.67 -0.32 21.17
N GLN A 76 -5.65 0.51 21.37
CA GLN A 76 -4.69 0.85 20.30
C GLN A 76 -3.82 -0.37 19.95
N VAL A 77 -3.35 -1.11 20.95
CA VAL A 77 -2.63 -2.37 20.75
C VAL A 77 -3.44 -3.32 19.86
N TRP A 78 -4.74 -3.49 20.15
CA TRP A 78 -5.62 -4.32 19.34
C TRP A 78 -5.80 -3.80 17.91
N GLN A 79 -5.88 -2.49 17.71
CA GLN A 79 -5.89 -1.90 16.36
C GLN A 79 -4.60 -2.22 15.59
N GLY A 80 -3.44 -2.17 16.25
CA GLY A 80 -2.16 -2.59 15.67
C GLY A 80 -2.18 -4.05 15.19
N ILE A 81 -2.68 -4.97 16.01
CA ILE A 81 -2.80 -6.40 15.66
C ILE A 81 -3.77 -6.61 14.49
N GLN A 82 -4.90 -5.90 14.46
CA GLN A 82 -5.83 -5.95 13.33
C GLN A 82 -5.18 -5.47 12.03
N HIS A 83 -4.38 -4.40 12.08
CA HIS A 83 -3.65 -3.88 10.92
C HIS A 83 -2.58 -4.84 10.39
N ILE A 84 -1.92 -5.61 11.26
CA ILE A 84 -0.94 -6.63 10.85
C ILE A 84 -1.63 -7.84 10.22
N THR A 85 -2.69 -8.33 10.85
CA THR A 85 -3.39 -9.56 10.45
C THR A 85 -4.40 -9.34 9.33
N SER A 86 -4.73 -8.09 8.99
CA SER A 86 -5.87 -7.73 8.14
C SER A 86 -7.20 -8.31 8.65
N TYR A 87 -7.27 -8.59 9.95
CA TYR A 87 -8.45 -9.18 10.59
C TYR A 87 -9.58 -8.13 10.66
N ARG A 88 -10.69 -8.42 9.99
CA ARG A 88 -11.92 -7.64 10.09
C ARG A 88 -12.91 -8.47 10.92
N PRO A 89 -13.24 -8.05 12.15
CA PRO A 89 -14.27 -8.74 12.91
C PRO A 89 -15.58 -8.63 12.14
N SER A 90 -16.27 -9.75 11.92
CA SER A 90 -17.63 -9.70 11.43
C SER A 90 -18.49 -8.99 12.48
N LEU A 91 -19.35 -8.06 12.05
CA LEU A 91 -20.27 -7.32 12.94
C LEU A 91 -21.09 -8.24 13.85
N THR A 92 -21.35 -9.47 13.41
CA THR A 92 -22.03 -10.53 14.15
C THR A 92 -21.30 -10.95 15.44
N VAL A 93 -19.97 -10.97 15.45
CA VAL A 93 -19.19 -11.34 16.65
C VAL A 93 -19.10 -10.16 17.61
N MET A 94 -19.03 -8.92 17.11
CA MET A 94 -18.84 -7.73 17.93
C MET A 94 -20.06 -7.39 18.82
N LEU A 95 -21.28 -7.61 18.33
CA LEU A 95 -22.52 -7.39 19.10
C LEU A 95 -22.74 -8.38 20.25
N ARG A 96 -22.04 -9.53 20.24
CA ARG A 96 -22.15 -10.56 21.28
C ARG A 96 -21.29 -10.23 22.52
N TRP A 97 -20.21 -9.46 22.35
CA TRP A 97 -19.30 -9.08 23.44
C TRP A 97 -19.70 -7.81 24.20
N GLN A 98 -20.75 -7.11 23.74
CA GLN A 98 -21.21 -5.86 24.36
C GLN A 98 -22.43 -6.07 25.29
N ARG A 99 -22.82 -7.33 25.54
CA ARG A 99 -24.03 -7.71 26.30
C ARG A 99 -23.77 -8.69 27.46
N SER A 100 -22.50 -8.90 27.83
CA SER A 100 -22.08 -9.69 29.01
C SER A 100 -21.20 -8.86 29.92
#